data_AF-F3L521-F1
#
_entry.id   AF-F3L521-F1
#
_cell.length_a   1.000
_cell.length_b   1.000
_cell.length_c   1.000
_cell.angle_alpha   90.00
_cell.angle_beta   90.00
_cell.angle_gamma   90.00
#
_symmetry.space_group_name_H-M   'P 1'
#
loop_
_entity.id
_entity.type
_entity.pdbx_description
1 polymer ?
#
loop_
_entity_poly.entity_id
_entity_poly.type
_entity_poly.pdbx_seq_one_letter_code
_entity_poly.pdbx_strand_id
1 'polypeptide(L)'
;MEAWQRDREAQHLGASVLQDAYQPALKYHLGRAYGYLLLEGAGHADAPKDAPVSIAELPEPAKGKVLPQTVQAMAREESGILQPLYANLGAQNLGGVRSSLNLAAQSQGPDHRDWHGVYTFLQSSASAIRDVLDEC
;
A
#
# COMPACT_ATOMS: atom_id res chain seq x y z
N MET A 1 -1.74 -4.47 11.52
CA MET A 1 -3.15 -4.02 11.56
C MET A 1 -3.74 -4.19 12.95
N GLU A 2 -3.75 -5.40 13.51
CA GLU A 2 -4.33 -5.67 14.84
C GLU A 2 -3.74 -4.84 15.99
N ALA A 3 -2.45 -4.52 15.93
CA ALA A 3 -1.81 -3.66 16.94
C ALA A 3 -2.38 -2.23 16.95
N TRP A 4 -2.59 -1.64 15.77
CA TRP A 4 -3.22 -0.33 15.67
C TRP A 4 -4.66 -0.35 16.16
N GLN A 5 -5.42 -1.39 15.83
CA GLN A 5 -6.79 -1.54 16.32
C GLN A 5 -6.84 -1.64 17.85
N ARG A 6 -5.97 -2.46 18.45
CA ARG A 6 -5.85 -2.61 19.91
C ARG A 6 -5.51 -1.28 20.59
N ASP A 7 -4.54 -0.54 20.05
CA ASP A 7 -4.11 0.73 20.64
C ASP A 7 -5.19 1.82 20.53
N ARG A 8 -5.98 1.78 19.45
CA ARG A 8 -7.14 2.66 19.25
C ARG A 8 -8.25 2.36 20.24
N GLU A 9 -8.53 1.07 20.49
CA GLU A 9 -9.52 0.62 21.48
C GLU A 9 -9.10 0.95 22.91
N ALA A 10 -7.80 0.89 23.21
CA ALA A 10 -7.25 1.25 24.51
C ALA A 10 -7.35 2.76 24.84
N GLN A 11 -7.61 3.63 23.84
CA GLN A 11 -7.74 5.09 23.98
C GLN A 11 -6.59 5.79 24.74
N HIS A 12 -5.44 5.14 24.91
CA HIS A 12 -4.29 5.69 25.63
C HIS A 12 -3.59 6.82 24.87
N LEU A 13 -3.76 6.87 23.55
CA LEU A 13 -3.18 7.88 22.66
C LEU A 13 -4.28 8.49 21.80
N GLY A 14 -4.10 9.77 21.46
CA GLY A 14 -4.98 10.44 20.49
C GLY A 14 -4.95 9.72 19.14
N ALA A 15 -6.09 9.65 18.47
CA ALA A 15 -6.23 8.96 17.19
C ALA A 15 -5.23 9.44 16.12
N SER A 16 -4.90 10.75 16.13
CA SER A 16 -3.91 11.33 15.23
C SER A 16 -2.48 10.85 15.51
N VAL A 17 -2.11 10.69 16.78
CA VAL A 17 -0.78 10.19 17.19
C VAL A 17 -0.60 8.73 16.76
N LEU A 18 -1.64 7.91 16.90
CA LEU A 18 -1.63 6.53 16.42
C LEU A 18 -1.52 6.49 14.89
N GLN A 19 -2.27 7.34 14.21
CA GLN A 19 -2.25 7.43 12.75
C GLN A 19 -0.85 7.77 12.22
N ASP A 20 -0.21 8.80 12.77
CA ASP A 20 1.15 9.21 12.37
C ASP A 20 2.20 8.14 12.68
N ALA A 21 2.03 7.37 13.77
CA ALA A 21 2.96 6.32 14.16
C ALA A 21 2.91 5.09 13.22
N TYR A 22 1.70 4.68 12.80
CA TYR A 22 1.52 3.45 12.03
C TYR A 22 1.60 3.66 10.51
N GLN A 23 1.23 4.84 10.01
CA GLN A 23 1.14 5.13 8.57
C GLN A 23 2.43 4.84 7.78
N PRO A 24 3.64 5.27 8.20
CA PRO A 24 4.86 5.04 7.42
C PRO A 24 5.18 3.56 7.25
N ALA A 25 5.01 2.77 8.33
CA ALA A 25 5.25 1.34 8.30
C ALA A 25 4.23 0.62 7.39
N LEU A 26 2.95 1.00 7.46
CA LEU A 26 1.91 0.42 6.62
C LEU A 26 2.14 0.71 5.14
N LYS A 27 2.47 1.96 4.79
CA LYS A 27 2.82 2.31 3.41
C LYS A 27 4.00 1.49 2.90
N TYR A 28 5.06 1.38 3.70
CA TYR A 28 6.25 0.62 3.32
C TYR A 28 5.93 -0.85 3.07
N HIS A 29 5.30 -1.52 4.03
CA HIS A 29 5.04 -2.96 3.95
C HIS A 29 3.99 -3.31 2.90
N LEU A 30 2.89 -2.56 2.83
CA LEU A 30 1.82 -2.81 1.85
C LEU A 30 2.25 -2.43 0.43
N GLY A 31 2.99 -1.34 0.26
CA GLY A 31 3.55 -0.96 -1.04
C GLY A 31 4.54 -2.00 -1.56
N ARG A 32 5.40 -2.54 -0.68
CA ARG A 32 6.32 -3.62 -1.05
C ARG A 32 5.59 -4.91 -1.40
N ALA A 33 4.55 -5.27 -0.65
CA ALA A 33 3.71 -6.43 -0.94
C ALA A 33 3.01 -6.27 -2.31
N TYR A 34 2.45 -5.11 -2.58
CA TYR A 34 1.85 -4.78 -3.87
C TYR A 34 2.84 -4.97 -5.03
N GLY A 35 4.05 -4.42 -4.92
CA GLY A 35 5.07 -4.55 -5.95
C GLY A 35 5.46 -6.00 -6.25
N TYR A 36 5.60 -6.84 -5.22
CA TYR A 36 5.88 -8.27 -5.43
C TYR A 36 4.68 -9.02 -6.04
N LEU A 37 3.45 -8.68 -5.65
CA LEU A 37 2.25 -9.27 -6.27
C LEU A 37 2.12 -8.89 -7.75
N LEU A 38 2.53 -7.69 -8.14
CA LEU A 38 2.60 -7.30 -9.54
C LEU A 38 3.60 -8.16 -10.32
N LEU A 39 4.79 -8.40 -9.76
CA LEU A 39 5.82 -9.22 -10.39
C LEU A 39 5.40 -10.69 -10.52
N GLU A 40 4.84 -11.25 -9.45
CA GLU A 40 4.33 -12.63 -9.40
C GLU A 40 3.17 -12.79 -10.39
N GLY A 41 2.20 -11.87 -10.36
CA GLY A 41 1.07 -11.87 -11.28
C GLY A 41 1.47 -11.63 -12.74
N ALA A 42 2.58 -10.93 -13.02
CA ALA A 42 3.12 -10.75 -14.37
C ALA A 42 3.96 -11.95 -14.85
N GLY A 43 4.26 -12.91 -13.96
CA GLY A 43 5.04 -14.10 -14.28
C GLY A 43 6.54 -13.83 -14.41
N HIS A 44 7.06 -12.78 -13.77
CA HIS A 44 8.49 -12.51 -13.74
C HIS A 44 9.16 -13.38 -12.66
N ALA A 45 9.90 -14.41 -13.10
CA ALA A 45 10.63 -15.31 -12.20
C ALA A 45 11.87 -14.64 -11.55
N ASP A 46 12.49 -13.69 -12.25
CA ASP A 46 13.60 -12.90 -11.71
C ASP A 46 13.04 -11.67 -10.99
N ALA A 47 12.79 -11.81 -9.68
CA ALA A 47 12.36 -10.69 -8.86
C ALA A 47 13.50 -9.65 -8.79
N PRO A 48 13.31 -8.40 -9.27
CA PRO A 48 14.28 -7.35 -9.05
C PRO A 48 14.55 -7.15 -7.55
N LYS A 49 15.75 -6.64 -7.24
CA LYS A 49 16.19 -6.38 -5.85
C LYS A 49 15.24 -5.44 -5.11
N ASP A 50 14.63 -4.51 -5.86
CA ASP A 50 13.63 -3.57 -5.38
C ASP A 50 12.28 -3.88 -6.03
N ALA A 51 11.22 -3.92 -5.22
CA ALA A 51 9.86 -4.16 -5.70
C ALA A 51 9.33 -2.91 -6.43
N PRO A 52 8.61 -3.06 -7.56
CA PRO A 52 8.04 -1.93 -8.29
C PRO A 52 7.02 -1.20 -7.41
N VAL A 53 7.03 0.12 -7.48
CA VAL A 53 6.15 1.00 -6.69
C VAL A 53 4.78 1.17 -7.37
N SER A 54 4.72 0.96 -8.68
CA SER A 54 3.50 1.07 -9.49
C SER A 54 3.57 0.16 -10.71
N ILE A 55 2.45 0.00 -11.40
CA ILE A 55 2.39 -0.76 -12.66
C ILE A 55 3.20 -0.12 -13.78
N ALA A 56 3.43 1.19 -13.73
CA ALA A 56 4.29 1.86 -14.70
C ALA A 56 5.76 1.39 -14.61
N GLU A 57 6.16 0.79 -13.48
CA GLU A 57 7.50 0.25 -13.25
C GLU A 57 7.61 -1.26 -13.59
N LEU A 58 6.51 -1.90 -13.99
CA LEU A 58 6.56 -3.29 -14.43
C LEU A 58 7.42 -3.41 -15.71
N PRO A 59 8.28 -4.45 -15.80
CA PRO A 59 8.98 -4.73 -17.04
C PRO A 59 7.98 -4.98 -18.17
N GLU A 60 8.32 -4.58 -19.40
CA GLU A 60 7.46 -4.87 -20.55
C GLU A 60 7.23 -6.39 -20.66
N PRO A 61 5.97 -6.84 -20.84
CA PRO A 61 5.70 -8.25 -21.05
C PRO A 61 6.41 -8.72 -22.32
N ALA A 62 6.89 -9.97 -22.31
CA ALA A 62 7.54 -10.56 -23.48
C ALA A 62 6.66 -10.39 -24.74
N LYS A 63 7.28 -10.03 -25.88
CA LYS A 63 6.57 -9.73 -27.15
C LYS A 63 5.44 -10.73 -27.42
N GLY A 64 4.20 -10.22 -27.46
CA GLY A 64 3.00 -10.99 -27.75
C GLY A 64 2.24 -11.54 -26.55
N LYS A 65 2.71 -11.32 -25.31
CA LYS A 65 1.95 -11.62 -24.09
C LYS A 65 1.28 -10.37 -23.55
N VAL A 66 0.02 -10.53 -23.16
CA VAL A 66 -0.75 -9.50 -22.45
C VAL A 66 -0.59 -9.74 -20.95
N LEU A 67 -0.55 -8.66 -20.16
CA LEU A 67 -0.58 -8.78 -18.70
C LEU A 67 -1.82 -9.58 -18.26
N PRO A 68 -1.69 -10.52 -17.30
CA PRO A 68 -2.83 -11.27 -16.79
C PRO A 68 -3.95 -10.38 -16.26
N GLN A 69 -5.19 -10.85 -16.33
CA GLN A 69 -6.37 -10.08 -15.93
C GLN A 69 -6.27 -9.59 -14.48
N THR A 70 -5.67 -10.38 -13.59
CA THR A 70 -5.44 -10.02 -12.18
C THR A 70 -4.53 -8.80 -12.04
N VAL A 71 -3.48 -8.69 -12.87
CA VAL A 71 -2.59 -7.52 -12.91
C VAL A 71 -3.30 -6.29 -13.46
N GLN A 72 -4.13 -6.47 -14.50
CA GLN A 72 -4.94 -5.38 -15.04
C GLN A 72 -6.00 -4.88 -14.04
N ALA A 73 -6.59 -5.78 -13.24
CA ALA A 73 -7.53 -5.40 -12.18
C ALA A 73 -6.82 -4.58 -11.10
N MET A 74 -5.64 -5.01 -10.67
CA MET A 74 -4.79 -4.24 -9.75
C MET A 74 -4.42 -2.85 -10.30
N ALA A 75 -4.28 -2.71 -11.62
CA ALA A 75 -4.03 -1.42 -12.27
C ALA A 75 -5.17 -0.43 -12.14
N ARG A 76 -6.39 -0.92 -12.31
CA ARG A 76 -7.59 -0.07 -12.24
C ARG A 76 -7.76 0.48 -10.83
N GLU A 77 -7.40 -0.31 -9.82
CA GLU A 77 -7.52 0.05 -8.41
C GLU A 77 -6.41 0.97 -7.88
N GLU A 78 -5.37 1.30 -8.68
CA GLU A 78 -4.32 2.28 -8.30
C GLU A 78 -4.91 3.65 -7.92
N SER A 79 -5.97 4.06 -8.63
CA SER A 79 -6.70 5.32 -8.40
C SER A 79 -7.87 5.18 -7.41
N GLY A 80 -8.19 3.95 -6.99
CA GLY A 80 -9.28 3.61 -6.09
C GLY A 80 -8.75 3.14 -4.75
N ILE A 81 -8.91 1.85 -4.47
CA ILE A 81 -8.58 1.26 -3.16
C ILE A 81 -7.09 1.43 -2.80
N LEU A 82 -6.18 1.44 -3.78
CA LEU A 82 -4.74 1.54 -3.55
C LEU A 82 -4.22 2.98 -3.43
N GLN A 83 -5.09 4.00 -3.58
CA GLN A 83 -4.72 5.41 -3.41
C GLN A 83 -3.92 5.70 -2.12
N PRO A 84 -4.19 5.07 -0.97
CA PRO A 84 -3.39 5.28 0.25
C PRO A 84 -1.89 4.97 0.11
N LEU A 85 -1.51 4.07 -0.81
CA LEU A 85 -0.10 3.78 -1.09
C LEU A 85 0.61 4.96 -1.75
N TYR A 86 -0.12 5.70 -2.59
CA TYR A 86 0.40 6.85 -3.33
C TYR A 86 0.27 8.17 -2.55
N ALA A 87 -0.49 8.16 -1.45
CA ALA A 87 -0.62 9.32 -0.58
C ALA A 87 0.76 9.81 -0.10
N ASN A 88 1.01 11.11 -0.22
CA ASN A 88 2.24 11.71 0.27
C ASN A 88 2.22 11.82 1.80
N LEU A 89 2.64 10.76 2.49
CA LEU A 89 2.80 10.75 3.94
C LEU A 89 3.95 11.66 4.43
N GLY A 90 4.76 12.19 3.50
CA GLY A 90 5.99 12.94 3.77
C GLY A 90 5.89 14.46 3.59
N ALA A 91 4.76 15.03 3.17
CA ALA A 91 4.62 16.48 3.01
C ALA A 91 4.67 17.28 4.34
N GLN A 92 4.90 16.64 5.48
CA GLN A 92 4.89 17.28 6.80
C GLN A 92 6.20 17.18 7.61
N ASN A 93 7.28 16.59 7.07
CA ASN A 93 8.55 16.47 7.82
C ASN A 93 9.75 17.26 7.26
N LEU A 94 9.57 18.04 6.19
CA LEU A 94 10.62 18.94 5.69
C LEU A 94 10.02 20.32 5.38
N GLY A 95 10.02 21.23 6.36
CA GLY A 95 9.87 22.67 6.09
C GLY A 95 8.80 23.44 6.88
N GLY A 96 8.12 22.84 7.86
CA GLY A 96 7.31 23.60 8.80
C GLY A 96 8.17 24.11 9.95
N VAL A 97 8.55 25.39 9.95
CA VAL A 97 8.99 26.11 11.15
C VAL A 97 8.06 25.68 12.27
N ARG A 98 8.60 25.08 13.34
CA ARG A 98 7.84 24.74 14.54
C ARG A 98 7.37 26.05 15.18
N SER A 99 6.28 26.60 14.67
CA SER A 99 5.54 27.64 15.37
C SER A 99 4.97 26.97 16.60
N SER A 100 5.51 27.34 17.75
CA SER A 100 5.21 26.81 19.09
C SER A 100 3.78 27.08 19.57
N LEU A 101 2.84 27.36 18.64
CA LEU A 101 1.51 27.89 18.93
C LEU A 101 0.35 27.08 18.32
N ASN A 102 0.61 25.95 17.65
CA ASN A 102 -0.47 25.04 17.25
C ASN A 102 -0.10 23.57 17.53
N LEU A 103 -0.48 23.10 18.72
CA LEU A 103 -0.46 21.67 19.11
C LEU A 103 -1.53 20.83 18.39
N ALA A 104 -2.30 21.42 17.48
CA ALA A 104 -3.36 20.78 16.72
C ALA A 104 -2.95 20.57 15.26
N ALA A 105 -1.80 19.95 15.01
CA ALA A 105 -1.54 19.37 13.70
C ALA A 105 -2.47 18.15 13.57
N GLN A 106 -3.57 18.30 12.82
CA GLN A 106 -4.39 17.16 12.43
C GLN A 106 -3.54 16.28 11.53
N SER A 107 -3.47 14.98 11.86
CA SER A 107 -2.89 13.96 10.99
C SER A 107 -3.69 13.94 9.69
N GLN A 108 -3.19 14.60 8.66
CA GLN A 108 -3.77 14.54 7.32
C GLN A 108 -3.20 13.30 6.64
N GLY A 109 -4.02 12.26 6.50
CA GLY A 109 -3.67 11.04 5.78
C GLY A 109 -4.76 9.97 5.85
N PRO A 110 -4.53 8.82 5.20
CA PRO A 110 -5.49 7.71 5.19
C PRO A 110 -5.73 7.19 6.61
N ASP A 111 -6.97 6.87 6.92
CA ASP A 111 -7.35 6.35 8.22
C ASP A 111 -7.12 4.83 8.31
N HIS A 112 -7.39 4.23 9.47
CA HIS A 112 -7.27 2.79 9.65
C HIS A 112 -8.14 1.98 8.66
N ARG A 113 -9.33 2.48 8.31
CA ARG A 113 -10.27 1.80 7.41
C ARG A 113 -9.72 1.78 5.99
N ASP A 114 -9.12 2.87 5.54
CA ASP A 114 -8.45 2.97 4.24
C ASP A 114 -7.31 1.94 4.14
N TRP A 115 -6.44 1.89 5.16
CA TRP A 115 -5.35 0.92 5.23
C TRP A 115 -5.83 -0.54 5.30
N HIS A 116 -6.94 -0.77 5.99
CA HIS A 116 -7.57 -2.09 6.04
C HIS A 116 -8.16 -2.50 4.68
N GLY A 117 -8.73 -1.55 3.94
CA GLY A 117 -9.17 -1.75 2.56
C GLY A 117 -8.03 -2.20 1.65
N VAL A 118 -6.89 -1.49 1.69
CA VAL A 118 -5.67 -1.87 0.94
C VAL A 118 -5.22 -3.28 1.32
N TYR A 119 -5.09 -3.57 2.61
CA TYR A 119 -4.67 -4.88 3.08
C TYR A 119 -5.57 -6.01 2.56
N THR A 120 -6.89 -5.85 2.67
CA THR A 120 -7.87 -6.86 2.26
C THR A 120 -7.83 -7.08 0.75
N PHE A 121 -7.71 -6.00 -0.02
CA PHE A 121 -7.57 -6.06 -1.48
C PHE A 121 -6.30 -6.83 -1.89
N LEU A 122 -5.14 -6.50 -1.31
CA LEU A 122 -3.90 -7.20 -1.60
C LEU A 122 -3.96 -8.68 -1.20
N GLN A 123 -4.57 -8.99 -0.05
CA GLN A 123 -4.76 -10.38 0.38
C GLN A 123 -5.62 -11.17 -0.60
N SER A 124 -6.73 -10.59 -1.08
CA SER A 124 -7.59 -11.23 -2.08
C SER A 124 -6.89 -11.41 -3.43
N SER A 125 -6.09 -10.43 -3.84
CA SER A 125 -5.32 -10.47 -5.09
C SER A 125 -4.24 -11.54 -5.03
N ALA A 126 -3.57 -11.70 -3.89
CA ALA A 126 -2.57 -12.75 -3.66
C ALA A 126 -3.17 -14.15 -3.78
N SER A 127 -4.34 -14.39 -3.19
CA SER A 127 -5.05 -15.66 -3.34
C SER A 127 -5.42 -15.92 -4.80
N ALA A 128 -5.98 -14.92 -5.49
CA ALA A 128 -6.37 -15.06 -6.90
C ALA A 128 -5.17 -15.34 -7.82
N ILE A 129 -4.01 -14.72 -7.57
CA ILE A 129 -2.77 -15.00 -8.32
C ILE A 129 -2.33 -16.44 -8.08
N ARG A 130 -2.35 -16.90 -6.82
CA ARG A 130 -1.98 -18.28 -6.48
C ARG A 130 -2.88 -19.31 -7.15
N ASP A 131 -4.20 -19.09 -7.10
CA ASP A 131 -5.16 -19.99 -7.74
C ASP A 131 -4.88 -20.12 -9.25
N VAL A 132 -4.57 -19.00 -9.93
CA VAL A 132 -4.19 -19.01 -11.36
C VAL A 132 -2.87 -19.75 -11.61
N LEU A 133 -1.90 -19.64 -10.70
CA LEU A 133 -0.62 -20.34 -10.81
C LEU A 133 -0.73 -21.84 -10.52
N ASP A 134 -1.58 -22.24 -9.56
CA ASP A 134 -1.81 -23.64 -9.19
C ASP A 134 -2.63 -24.40 -10.27
N GLU A 135 -3.43 -23.68 -11.06
CA GLU A 135 -4.22 -24.24 -12.17
C GLU A 135 -3.43 -24.46 -13.48
N CYS A 136 -2.15 -24.05 -13.54
CA CYS A 136 -1.27 -24.18 -14.72
C CYS A 136 -0.26 -25.32 -14.60
#